data_AF-A0A4Z0MPH3-F1
#
_entry.id   AF-A0A4Z0MPH3-F1
#
_cell.length_a   1.000
_cell.length_b   1.000
_cell.length_c   1.000
_cell.angle_alpha   90.00
_cell.angle_beta   90.00
_cell.angle_gamma   90.00
#
_symmetry.space_group_name_H-M   'P 1'
#
loop_
_entity.id
_entity.type
_entity.pdbx_description
1 polymer ?
#
loop_
_entity_poly.entity_id
_entity_poly.type
_entity_poly.pdbx_seq_one_letter_code
_entity_poly.pdbx_strand_id
1 'polypeptide(L)'
;MNLSGALRRLSLLLLAGLLLLTTPACHSYRIPNPKGPPQPKVKKAASADNQAANGQALSVEKEEIKTQKNSYDKQGLLKKPKYERRRVKRKVGQRKFLGIVLPF
;
A
#
# COMPACT_ATOMS: atom_id res chain seq x y z
N MET A 1 -36.72 21.50 -46.46
CA MET A 1 -36.07 21.07 -45.20
C MET A 1 -34.91 20.15 -45.55
N ASN A 2 -33.67 20.52 -45.21
CA ASN A 2 -32.47 19.79 -45.64
C ASN A 2 -32.32 18.49 -44.83
N LEU A 3 -32.78 17.38 -45.39
CA LEU A 3 -32.73 16.03 -44.78
C LEU A 3 -31.31 15.62 -44.34
N SER A 4 -30.28 16.09 -45.06
CA SER A 4 -28.88 15.83 -44.74
C SER A 4 -28.43 16.46 -43.42
N GLY A 5 -28.95 17.64 -43.07
CA GLY A 5 -28.66 18.31 -41.80
C GLY A 5 -29.35 17.64 -40.62
N ALA A 6 -30.58 17.15 -40.83
CA ALA A 6 -31.34 16.42 -39.82
C ALA A 6 -30.68 15.09 -39.45
N LEU A 7 -30.24 14.32 -40.45
CA LEU A 7 -29.53 13.06 -40.25
C LEU A 7 -28.20 13.24 -39.50
N ARG A 8 -27.43 14.29 -39.83
CA ARG A 8 -26.19 14.61 -39.11
C ARG A 8 -26.45 14.95 -37.65
N ARG A 9 -27.47 15.75 -37.35
CA ARG A 9 -27.85 16.09 -35.95
C ARG A 9 -28.32 14.85 -35.18
N LEU A 10 -29.08 13.97 -35.82
CA LEU A 10 -29.57 12.75 -35.21
C LEU A 10 -28.42 11.76 -34.90
N SER A 11 -27.44 11.66 -35.80
CA SER A 11 -26.23 10.85 -35.57
C SER A 11 -25.37 11.38 -34.41
N LEU A 12 -25.25 12.70 -34.26
CA LEU A 12 -24.52 13.33 -33.17
C LEU A 12 -25.22 13.13 -31.82
N LEU A 13 -26.55 13.19 -31.80
CA LEU A 13 -27.35 12.93 -30.59
C LEU A 13 -27.26 11.46 -30.15
N LEU A 14 -27.30 10.52 -31.10
CA LEU A 14 -27.12 9.09 -30.80
C LEU A 14 -25.71 8.81 -30.25
N LEU A 15 -24.68 9.42 -30.85
CA LEU A 15 -23.31 9.27 -30.38
C LEU A 15 -23.12 9.85 -28.97
N ALA A 16 -23.67 11.04 -28.70
CA ALA A 16 -23.63 11.66 -27.37
C ALA A 16 -24.36 10.81 -26.32
N GLY A 17 -25.52 10.24 -26.68
CA GLY A 17 -26.24 9.29 -25.82
C GLY A 17 -25.41 8.05 -25.51
N LEU A 18 -24.81 7.43 -26.53
CA LEU A 18 -23.98 6.24 -26.34
C LEU A 18 -22.77 6.52 -25.43
N LEU A 19 -22.13 7.68 -25.55
CA LEU A 19 -21.02 8.09 -24.68
C LEU A 19 -21.46 8.26 -23.21
N LEU A 20 -22.65 8.82 -22.96
CA LEU A 20 -23.19 8.94 -21.60
C LEU A 20 -23.59 7.59 -20.99
N LEU A 21 -24.07 6.66 -21.80
CA LEU A 21 -24.49 5.32 -21.37
C LEU A 21 -23.31 4.34 -21.18
N THR A 22 -22.18 4.57 -21.87
CA THR A 22 -21.01 3.66 -21.84
C THR A 22 -19.95 4.06 -20.82
N THR A 23 -20.02 5.26 -20.23
CA THR A 23 -19.20 5.57 -19.06
C THR A 23 -19.75 4.81 -17.84
N PRO A 24 -18.95 3.98 -17.15
CA PRO A 24 -19.36 3.45 -15.86
C PRO A 24 -19.55 4.65 -14.94
N ALA A 25 -20.81 4.97 -14.67
CA ALA A 25 -21.22 6.05 -13.80
C ALA A 25 -20.39 5.99 -12.52
N CYS A 26 -19.63 7.07 -12.27
CA CYS A 26 -18.97 7.44 -11.03
C CYS A 26 -19.39 6.56 -9.86
N HIS A 27 -18.70 5.44 -9.67
CA HIS A 27 -18.96 4.61 -8.50
C HIS A 27 -18.59 5.45 -7.29
N SER A 28 -19.59 5.77 -6.47
CA SER A 28 -19.42 6.37 -5.15
C SER A 28 -18.41 5.49 -4.40
N TYR A 29 -17.17 5.98 -4.32
CA TYR A 29 -16.10 5.29 -3.62
C TYR A 29 -16.44 5.39 -2.14
N ARG A 30 -17.10 4.35 -1.61
CA ARG A 30 -17.37 4.27 -0.18
C ARG A 30 -16.05 4.03 0.51
N ILE A 31 -15.55 5.06 1.18
CA ILE A 31 -14.35 4.96 2.01
C ILE A 31 -14.57 3.81 2.99
N PRO A 32 -13.73 2.77 2.98
CA PRO A 32 -13.89 1.66 3.92
C PRO A 32 -13.78 2.20 5.34
N ASN A 33 -14.66 1.74 6.21
CA ASN A 33 -14.68 2.17 7.61
C ASN A 33 -13.28 1.88 8.21
N PRO A 34 -12.56 2.88 8.75
CA PRO A 34 -11.22 2.67 9.27
C PRO A 34 -11.32 1.73 10.48
N LYS A 35 -11.07 0.43 10.25
CA LYS A 35 -10.87 -0.51 11.34
C LYS A 35 -9.56 -0.14 12.00
N GLY A 36 -9.65 0.36 13.22
CA GLY A 36 -8.50 0.52 14.09
C GLY A 36 -7.76 -0.82 14.25
N PRO A 37 -6.47 -0.78 14.59
CA PRO A 37 -5.71 -2.01 14.81
C PRO A 37 -6.43 -2.89 15.84
N PRO A 38 -6.51 -4.21 15.61
CA PRO A 38 -7.13 -5.12 16.57
C PRO A 38 -6.43 -4.99 17.92
N GLN A 39 -7.18 -4.63 18.96
CA GLN A 39 -6.62 -4.52 20.31
C GLN A 39 -6.19 -5.91 20.81
N PRO A 40 -4.99 -6.05 21.37
CA PRO A 40 -4.53 -7.31 21.92
C PRO A 40 -5.38 -7.72 23.13
N LYS A 41 -5.88 -8.95 23.13
CA LYS A 41 -6.56 -9.54 24.30
C LYS A 41 -5.54 -9.77 25.41
N VAL A 42 -5.49 -8.87 26.39
CA VAL A 42 -4.65 -9.05 27.59
C VAL A 42 -5.25 -10.15 28.45
N LYS A 43 -4.52 -11.26 28.59
CA LYS A 43 -4.82 -12.28 29.61
C LYS A 43 -4.17 -11.82 30.91
N LYS A 44 -4.98 -11.49 31.92
CA LYS A 44 -4.45 -11.14 33.26
C LYS A 44 -3.83 -12.40 33.87
N ALA A 45 -2.55 -12.36 34.18
CA ALA A 45 -1.90 -13.38 34.99
C ALA A 45 -2.38 -13.21 36.45
N ALA A 46 -2.66 -14.34 37.11
CA ALA A 46 -2.96 -14.36 38.53
C ALA A 46 -1.66 -14.10 39.31
N SER A 47 -1.75 -13.21 40.29
CA SER A 47 -0.69 -12.77 41.22
C SER A 47 0.24 -11.66 40.72
N ALA A 48 0.17 -10.51 41.39
CA ALA A 48 1.13 -9.41 41.27
C ALA A 48 1.19 -8.66 42.61
N ASP A 49 2.21 -8.96 43.42
CA ASP A 49 2.56 -8.28 44.68
C ASP A 49 3.21 -6.90 44.46
N ASN A 50 3.03 -6.28 43.29
CA ASN A 50 3.57 -4.96 42.97
C ASN A 50 2.57 -4.17 42.13
N GLN A 51 1.70 -3.39 42.78
CA GLN A 51 0.70 -2.53 42.12
C GLN A 51 0.91 -1.07 42.51
N ALA A 52 0.91 -0.17 41.53
CA ALA A 52 0.73 1.26 41.77
C ALA A 52 -0.72 1.56 42.19
N ALA A 53 -0.98 2.72 42.82
CA ALA A 53 -2.31 3.11 43.32
C ALA A 53 -3.44 3.18 42.26
N ASN A 54 -3.12 3.01 40.97
CA ASN A 54 -4.05 2.91 39.84
C ASN A 54 -4.29 1.45 39.35
N GLY A 55 -3.82 0.44 40.09
CA GLY A 55 -3.98 -0.98 39.74
C GLY A 55 -3.15 -1.45 38.54
N GLN A 56 -2.19 -0.66 38.09
CA GLN A 56 -1.24 -1.04 37.05
C GLN A 56 0.03 -1.62 37.67
N ALA A 57 0.46 -2.79 37.19
CA ALA A 57 1.75 -3.36 37.52
C ALA A 57 2.85 -2.53 36.84
N LEU A 58 3.75 -1.94 37.63
CA LEU A 58 4.93 -1.25 37.12
C LEU A 58 5.98 -2.31 36.74
N SER A 59 5.84 -2.88 35.55
CA SER A 59 6.89 -3.74 34.96
C SER A 59 8.00 -2.87 34.38
N VAL A 60 8.80 -2.23 35.24
CA VAL A 60 10.14 -1.78 34.86
C VAL A 60 11.12 -2.86 35.28
N GLU A 61 10.93 -4.07 34.76
CA GLU A 61 12.06 -4.94 34.56
C GLU A 61 12.78 -4.38 33.34
N LYS A 62 14.05 -4.00 33.52
CA LYS A 62 14.98 -3.66 32.44
C LYS A 62 14.73 -4.62 31.29
N GLU A 63 14.07 -4.16 30.23
CA GLU A 63 13.84 -4.97 29.05
C GLU A 63 15.20 -5.53 28.66
N GLU A 64 15.39 -6.85 28.83
CA GLU A 64 16.56 -7.53 28.32
C GLU A 64 16.63 -7.17 26.84
N ILE A 65 17.58 -6.29 26.50
CA ILE A 65 17.78 -5.82 25.13
C ILE A 65 18.13 -7.09 24.35
N LYS A 66 17.11 -7.67 23.70
CA LYS A 66 17.27 -8.88 22.90
C LYS A 66 18.25 -8.53 21.81
N THR A 67 19.50 -8.97 21.99
CA THR A 67 20.56 -8.71 21.03
C THR A 67 20.13 -9.28 19.69
N GLN A 68 20.05 -8.42 18.68
CA GLN A 68 19.59 -8.79 17.35
C GLN A 68 20.49 -9.89 16.79
N LYS A 69 19.92 -11.07 16.54
CA LYS A 69 20.65 -12.22 15.99
C LYS A 69 21.00 -11.95 14.52
N ASN A 70 22.21 -11.45 14.30
CA ASN A 70 22.76 -11.20 12.97
C ASN A 70 23.26 -12.51 12.34
N SER A 71 22.88 -12.76 11.08
CA SER A 71 23.38 -13.89 10.29
C SER A 71 24.59 -13.44 9.47
N TYR A 72 25.65 -14.24 9.43
CA TYR A 72 26.87 -13.95 8.67
C TYR A 72 27.02 -14.91 7.48
N ASP A 73 27.64 -14.43 6.40
CA ASP A 73 28.06 -15.27 5.26
C ASP A 73 29.37 -16.02 5.60
N LYS A 74 29.80 -16.97 4.76
CA LYS A 74 30.97 -17.84 5.02
C LYS A 74 32.29 -17.07 5.18
N GLN A 75 32.36 -15.85 4.66
CA GLN A 75 33.49 -14.93 4.76
C GLN A 75 33.42 -14.03 6.01
N GLY A 76 32.46 -14.26 6.92
CA GLY A 76 32.30 -13.49 8.16
C GLY A 76 31.62 -12.13 8.01
N LEU A 77 31.13 -11.78 6.81
CA LEU A 77 30.41 -10.51 6.59
C LEU A 77 28.92 -10.65 6.92
N LEU A 78 28.31 -9.57 7.45
CA LEU A 78 26.88 -9.53 7.74
C LEU A 78 26.07 -9.83 6.46
N LYS A 79 25.21 -10.85 6.56
CA LYS A 79 24.31 -11.25 5.48
C LYS A 79 23.40 -10.09 5.11
N LYS A 80 23.54 -9.57 3.89
CA LYS A 80 22.60 -8.58 3.34
C LYS A 80 21.15 -9.05 3.47
N PRO A 81 20.19 -8.16 3.79
CA PRO A 81 18.79 -8.51 3.91
C PRO A 81 18.25 -9.13 2.61
N LYS A 82 17.32 -10.07 2.75
CA LYS A 82 16.75 -10.86 1.64
C LYS A 82 16.21 -9.99 0.50
N TYR A 83 15.64 -8.83 0.84
CA TYR A 83 15.12 -7.86 -0.14
C TYR A 83 16.20 -7.35 -1.08
N GLU A 84 17.36 -6.93 -0.54
CA GLU A 84 18.48 -6.43 -1.36
C GLU A 84 19.06 -7.52 -2.26
N ARG A 85 19.14 -8.76 -1.77
CA ARG A 85 19.62 -9.92 -2.56
C ARG A 85 18.69 -10.24 -3.73
N ARG A 86 17.37 -10.03 -3.57
CA ARG A 86 16.35 -10.33 -4.57
C ARG A 86 15.97 -9.11 -5.42
N ARG A 87 16.48 -7.93 -5.10
CA ARG A 87 16.15 -6.71 -5.82
C ARG A 87 16.73 -6.81 -7.23
N VAL A 88 15.85 -6.98 -8.21
CA VAL A 88 16.20 -6.75 -9.61
C VAL A 88 16.62 -5.28 -9.69
N LYS A 89 17.88 -5.03 -10.10
CA LYS A 89 18.36 -3.67 -10.38
C LYS A 89 17.38 -3.07 -11.38
N ARG A 90 16.55 -2.12 -10.93
CA ARG A 90 15.63 -1.45 -11.83
C ARG A 90 16.49 -0.82 -12.93
N LYS A 91 16.15 -1.08 -14.19
CA LYS A 91 16.71 -0.32 -15.33
C LYS A 91 16.11 1.09 -15.29
N VAL A 92 16.61 1.93 -14.38
CA VAL A 92 16.25 3.36 -14.19
C VAL A 92 17.35 4.29 -14.71
N GLY A 93 18.18 3.81 -15.63
CA GLY A 93 18.84 4.74 -16.56
C GLY A 93 17.85 5.11 -17.65
N GLN A 94 17.97 6.32 -18.22
CA GLN A 94 17.18 6.74 -19.38
C GLN A 94 17.18 5.63 -20.42
N ARG A 95 16.01 5.02 -20.63
CA ARG A 95 15.88 3.94 -21.59
C ARG A 95 15.99 4.55 -22.98
N LYS A 96 16.99 4.11 -23.74
CA LYS A 96 17.08 4.45 -25.16
C LYS A 96 16.06 3.60 -25.91
N PHE A 97 15.04 4.23 -26.48
CA PHE A 97 14.15 3.60 -27.45
C PHE A 97 14.54 4.14 -28.82
N LEU A 98 14.97 3.27 -29.74
CA LEU A 98 15.48 3.66 -31.06
C LEU A 98 16.60 4.73 -31.00
N GLY A 99 17.51 4.61 -30.03
CA GLY A 99 18.63 5.55 -29.85
C GLY A 99 18.28 6.86 -29.13
N ILE A 100 16.98 7.17 -28.94
CA ILE A 100 16.52 8.39 -28.26
C ILE A 100 16.37 8.11 -26.76
N VAL A 101 16.96 8.99 -25.98
CA VAL A 101 16.96 8.99 -24.52
C VAL A 101 15.60 9.53 -24.03
N LEU A 102 14.73 8.66 -23.52
CA LEU A 102 13.43 9.08 -22.97
C LEU A 102 13.61 9.69 -21.56
N PRO A 103 13.03 10.86 -21.27
CA PRO A 103 13.16 11.52 -19.96
C PRO A 103 12.13 10.98 -18.96
N PHE A 104 12.28 9.72 -18.54
CA PHE A 104 11.61 9.11 -17.37
C PHE A 104 12.23 7.77 -16.95
#